data_AF-A0A2V6PAH2-F1
#
_entry.id   AF-A0A2V6PAH2-F1
#
_cell.length_a   1.000
_cell.length_b   1.000
_cell.length_c   1.000
_cell.angle_alpha   90.00
_cell.angle_beta   90.00
_cell.angle_gamma   90.00
#
_symmetry.space_group_name_H-M   'P 1'
#
loop_
_entity.id
_entity.type
_entity.pdbx_description
1 polymer ?
#
loop_
_entity_poly.entity_id
_entity_poly.type
_entity_poly.pdbx_seq_one_letter_code
_entity_poly.pdbx_strand_id
1 'polypeptide(L)' 'MVIVDGVARVLTNSIQLMLNGAMLTPSITQTSGVTTISAAPPGVLPFLSSNNVTLVFSDNGSPSLTRTNAWSFTV' A
#
# COMPACT_ATOMS: atom_id res chain seq x y z
N MET A 1 4.11 5.83 0.79
CA MET A 1 4.91 5.03 -0.17
C MET A 1 4.51 5.38 -1.59
N VAL A 2 5.33 4.99 -2.56
CA VAL A 2 5.12 5.27 -3.97
C VAL A 2 5.28 3.97 -4.77
N ILE A 3 4.34 3.72 -5.69
CA ILE A 3 4.44 2.71 -6.74
C ILE A 3 4.67 3.46 -8.05
N VAL A 4 5.70 3.07 -8.79
CA VAL A 4 5.89 3.52 -10.17
C VAL A 4 5.11 2.56 -11.07
N ASP A 5 4.11 3.08 -11.77
CA ASP A 5 3.29 2.30 -12.68
C ASP A 5 4.10 1.95 -13.94
N GLY A 6 3.83 0.76 -14.50
CA GLY A 6 4.39 0.35 -15.78
C GLY A 6 3.45 0.67 -16.94
N VAL A 7 3.51 -0.17 -17.97
CA VAL A 7 2.50 -0.15 -19.05
C VAL A 7 1.10 -0.42 -18.48
N ALA A 8 1.00 -1.41 -17.57
CA ALA A 8 -0.17 -1.61 -16.74
C ALA A 8 -0.12 -0.68 -15.52
N ARG A 9 -1.24 -0.04 -15.23
CA ARG A 9 -1.42 0.89 -14.10
C ARG A 9 -2.08 0.19 -12.93
N VAL A 10 -1.75 0.65 -11.72
CA VAL A 10 -2.41 0.17 -10.50
C VAL A 10 -3.90 0.52 -10.54
N LEU A 11 -4.75 -0.44 -10.22
CA LEU A 11 -6.17 -0.20 -9.96
C LEU A 11 -6.30 0.34 -8.54
N THR A 12 -6.49 1.65 -8.39
CA THR A 12 -6.47 2.30 -7.07
C THR A 12 -7.54 1.77 -6.11
N ASN A 13 -8.70 1.34 -6.62
CA ASN A 13 -9.77 0.73 -5.83
C ASN A 13 -9.46 -0.71 -5.37
N SER A 14 -8.39 -1.33 -5.86
CA SER A 14 -7.92 -2.66 -5.40
C SER A 14 -6.93 -2.58 -4.25
N ILE A 15 -6.44 -1.39 -3.91
CA ILE A 15 -5.39 -1.22 -2.89
C ILE A 15 -5.94 -1.58 -1.52
N GLN A 16 -5.29 -2.56 -0.89
CA GLN A 16 -5.50 -2.94 0.50
C GLN A 16 -4.20 -2.72 1.27
N LEU A 17 -4.25 -1.90 2.31
CA LEU A 17 -3.12 -1.61 3.18
C LEU A 17 -3.43 -2.06 4.60
N MET A 18 -2.53 -2.83 5.19
CA MET A 18 -2.66 -3.34 6.54
C MET A 18 -1.43 -2.98 7.37
N LEU A 19 -1.64 -2.65 8.64
CA LEU A 19 -0.60 -2.44 9.65
C LEU A 19 -0.85 -3.39 10.82
N ASN A 20 0.11 -4.26 11.12
CA ASN A 20 0.01 -5.31 12.15
C ASN A 20 -1.28 -6.15 12.01
N GLY A 21 -1.68 -6.45 10.77
CA GLY A 21 -2.90 -7.20 10.46
C GLY A 21 -4.20 -6.37 10.45
N ALA A 22 -4.19 -5.12 10.90
CA ALA A 22 -5.36 -4.24 10.87
C ALA A 22 -5.45 -3.47 9.55
N MET A 23 -6.63 -3.46 8.92
CA MET A 23 -6.89 -2.69 7.70
C MET A 23 -6.82 -1.19 7.96
N LEU A 24 -6.14 -0.46 7.07
CA LEU A 24 -6.08 1.00 7.05
C LEU A 24 -6.98 1.56 5.94
N THR A 25 -7.36 2.83 6.09
CA THR A 25 -8.03 3.60 5.03
C THR A 25 -7.03 4.61 4.45
N PRO A 26 -6.29 4.23 3.39
CA PRO A 26 -5.27 5.12 2.82
C PRO A 26 -5.89 6.24 1.99
N SER A 27 -5.21 7.39 1.96
CA SER A 27 -5.33 8.37 0.89
C SER A 27 -4.47 7.91 -0.29
N ILE A 28 -5.08 7.88 -1.47
CA ILE A 28 -4.44 7.40 -2.70
C ILE A 28 -4.53 8.49 -3.76
N THR A 29 -3.40 8.85 -4.34
CA THR A 29 -3.34 9.70 -5.54
C THR A 29 -2.63 8.94 -6.65
N GLN A 30 -3.09 9.09 -7.89
CA GLN A 30 -2.44 8.55 -9.07
C GLN A 30 -2.27 9.67 -10.08
N THR A 31 -1.02 9.98 -10.44
CA THR A 31 -0.70 11.07 -11.36
C THR A 31 0.53 10.72 -12.16
N SER A 32 0.47 10.93 -13.48
CA SER A 32 1.61 10.72 -14.40
C SER A 32 2.31 9.36 -14.27
N GLY A 33 1.54 8.27 -14.05
CA GLY A 33 2.07 6.92 -13.91
C GLY A 33 2.72 6.64 -12.55
N VAL A 34 2.38 7.43 -11.53
CA VAL A 34 2.86 7.22 -10.17
C VAL A 34 1.66 7.14 -9.24
N THR A 35 1.57 6.05 -8.49
CA THR A 35 0.54 5.83 -7.47
C THR A 35 1.13 6.07 -6.08
N THR A 36 0.69 7.11 -5.40
CA THR A 36 1.14 7.46 -4.03
C THR A 36 0.09 7.03 -3.02
N ILE A 37 0.54 6.36 -1.96
CA ILE A 37 -0.31 5.81 -0.90
C ILE A 37 0.18 6.35 0.44
N SER A 38 -0.70 7.00 1.20
CA SER A 38 -0.42 7.47 2.55
C SER A 38 -1.54 7.05 3.50
N ALA A 39 -1.18 6.69 4.73
CA ALA A 39 -2.14 6.34 5.77
C ALA A 39 -1.54 6.70 7.13
N ALA A 40 -2.40 7.13 8.05
CA ALA A 40 -2.04 7.22 9.46
C ALA A 40 -2.29 5.86 10.14
N PRO A 41 -1.43 5.45 11.09
CA PRO A 41 -1.77 4.34 11.96
C PRO A 41 -3.05 4.66 12.76
N PRO A 42 -3.85 3.65 13.16
CA PRO A 42 -5.11 3.86 13.89
C PRO A 42 -4.89 4.39 15.31
N GLY A 43 -3.64 4.49 15.78
CA GLY A 43 -3.26 5.03 17.07
C GLY A 43 -1.76 5.28 17.17
N VAL A 44 -1.31 5.71 18.35
CA VAL A 44 0.11 5.90 18.65
C VAL A 44 0.80 4.53 18.63
N LEU A 45 1.87 4.43 17.85
CA LEU A 45 2.72 3.25 17.86
C LEU A 45 3.71 3.37 19.03
N PRO A 46 3.83 2.36 19.91
CA PRO A 46 4.77 2.42 21.03
C PRO A 46 6.23 2.56 20.57
N PHE A 47 7.05 3.24 21.37
CA PHE A 47 8.49 3.32 21.14
C PHE A 47 9.12 1.92 21.11
N LEU A 48 10.04 1.69 20.15
CA LEU A 48 10.69 0.41 19.89
C LEU A 48 9.75 -0.73 19.46
N SER A 49 8.50 -0.43 19.10
CA SER A 49 7.60 -1.44 18.53
C SER A 49 8.02 -1.82 17.11
N SER A 50 8.05 -3.13 16.82
CA SER A 50 8.17 -3.64 15.46
C SER A 50 6.80 -3.68 14.82
N ASN A 51 6.67 -3.04 13.66
CA ASN A 51 5.42 -2.86 12.94
C ASN A 51 5.54 -3.47 11.55
N ASN A 52 4.64 -4.38 11.21
CA ASN A 52 4.58 -5.00 9.89
C ASN A 52 3.51 -4.30 9.03
N VAL A 53 3.88 -3.96 7.81
CA VAL A 53 2.98 -3.42 6.80
C VAL A 53 2.82 -4.43 5.68
N THR A 54 1.58 -4.66 5.27
CA THR A 54 1.24 -5.44 4.07
C THR A 54 0.44 -4.58 3.12
N LEU A 55 0.87 -4.55 1.86
CA LEU A 55 0.19 -3.89 0.75
C LEU A 55 -0.16 -4.93 -0.30
N VAL A 56 -1.44 -4.98 -0.67
CA VAL A 56 -1.93 -5.77 -1.80
C VAL A 56 -2.58 -4.83 -2.82
N PHE A 57 -2.30 -5.04 -4.10
CA PHE A 57 -2.97 -4.33 -5.19
C PHE A 57 -2.97 -5.16 -6.48
N SER A 58 -3.90 -4.86 -7.37
CA SER A 58 -3.96 -5.39 -8.72
C SER A 58 -3.69 -4.29 -9.75
N ASP A 59 -3.24 -4.67 -10.94
CA ASP A 59 -3.10 -3.78 -12.09
C ASP A 59 -4.23 -3.96 -13.12
N ASN A 60 -4.30 -3.05 -14.09
CA ASN A 60 -5.26 -3.10 -15.19
C ASN A 60 -4.74 -3.85 -16.43
N GLY A 61 -3.71 -4.71 -16.26
CA GLY A 61 -3.17 -5.51 -17.34
C GLY A 61 -4.16 -6.57 -17.84
N SER A 62 -3.83 -7.19 -18.98
CA SER A 62 -4.55 -8.34 -19.51
C SER A 62 -3.55 -9.48 -19.77
N PRO A 63 -3.44 -10.49 -18.88
CA PRO A 63 -4.21 -10.66 -17.64
C PRO A 63 -3.81 -9.67 -16.54
N SER A 64 -4.74 -9.37 -15.63
CA SER A 64 -4.47 -8.56 -14.43
C SER A 64 -3.55 -9.33 -13.48
N LEU A 65 -2.53 -8.66 -12.95
CA LEU A 65 -1.63 -9.23 -11.95
C LEU A 65 -1.88 -8.62 -10.57
N THR A 66 -1.93 -9.48 -9.56
CA THR A 66 -1.99 -9.07 -8.15
C THR A 66 -0.61 -9.18 -7.51
N ARG A 67 -0.22 -8.14 -6.77
CA ARG A 67 1.06 -8.07 -6.07
C ARG A 67 0.83 -7.88 -4.58
N THR A 68 1.62 -8.61 -3.79
CA THR A 68 1.70 -8.46 -2.33
C THR A 68 3.10 -7.99 -1.97
N ASN A 69 3.20 -6.85 -1.29
CA ASN A 69 4.44 -6.32 -0.74
C ASN A 69 4.31 -6.27 0.77
N ALA A 70 5.28 -6.83 1.49
CA ALA A 70 5.33 -6.79 2.93
C ALA A 70 6.69 -6.28 3.40
N TRP A 71 6.69 -5.41 4.40
CA TRP A 71 7.90 -4.91 5.04
C TRP A 71 7.63 -4.61 6.51
N SER A 72 8.69 -4.44 7.28
CA SER A 72 8.57 -4.07 8.69
C SER A 72 9.47 -2.88 9.00
N PHE A 73 9.08 -2.12 10.03
CA PHE A 73 9.87 -1.02 10.58
C PHE A 73 9.76 -1.00 12.10
N THR A 74 10.72 -0.36 12.76
CA THR A 74 10.69 -0.09 14.19
C THR A 74 10.47 1.40 14.41
N VAL A 75 9.63 1.76 15.38
CA VAL A 75 9.38 3.15 15.81
C VAL A 75 10.45 3.64 16.76
#